data_AF-A0A933LJR8-F1
#
_entry.id   AF-A0A933LJR8-F1
#
_cell.length_a   1.000
_cell.length_b   1.000
_cell.length_c   1.000
_cell.angle_alpha   90.00
_cell.angle_beta   90.00
_cell.angle_gamma   90.00
#
_symmetry.space_group_name_H-M   'P 1'
#
loop_
_entity.id
_entity.type
_entity.pdbx_description
1 polymer ?
#
loop_
_entity_poly.entity_id
_entity_poly.type
_entity_poly.pdbx_seq_one_letter_code
_entity_poly.pdbx_strand_id
1 'polypeptide(L)' 'MLHDWNSSERVKAALEHREADRVPFDLGGTVLTGMHRVTYAKLRAYLGLPEGPIEICNLTQQLARIDDDVHERL' A
#
# COMPACT_ATOMS: atom_id res chain seq x y z
N MET A 1 8.28 -17.66 -19.49
CA MET A 1 7.96 -17.71 -18.06
C MET A 1 7.79 -16.26 -17.62
N LEU A 2 6.59 -15.86 -17.19
CA LEU A 2 6.41 -14.56 -16.57
C LEU A 2 7.16 -14.62 -15.23
N HIS A 3 8.17 -13.78 -15.08
CA HIS A 3 8.81 -13.58 -13.77
C HIS A 3 7.81 -12.83 -12.91
N ASP A 4 7.42 -13.38 -11.76
CA ASP A 4 6.57 -12.68 -10.80
C ASP A 4 7.45 -11.76 -9.96
N TRP A 5 7.27 -10.45 -10.13
CA TRP A 5 8.07 -9.43 -9.44
C TRP A 5 7.59 -9.20 -8.01
N ASN A 6 8.51 -9.22 -7.06
CA ASN A 6 8.22 -8.76 -5.70
C ASN A 6 8.33 -7.22 -5.56
N SER A 7 7.86 -6.69 -4.43
CA SER A 7 7.86 -5.24 -4.16
C SER A 7 9.27 -4.61 -4.25
N SER A 8 10.29 -5.29 -3.74
CA SER A 8 11.67 -4.80 -3.75
C SER A 8 12.24 -4.72 -5.17
N GLU A 9 11.97 -5.71 -6.01
CA GLU A 9 12.38 -5.71 -7.42
C GLU A 9 11.76 -4.53 -8.19
N ARG A 10 10.47 -4.24 -7.95
CA ARG A 10 9.78 -3.10 -8.55
C ARG A 10 10.42 -1.77 -8.17
N VAL A 11 10.69 -1.56 -6.88
CA VAL A 11 11.36 -0.35 -6.40
C VAL A 11 12.76 -0.22 -7.00
N LYS A 12 13.53 -1.32 -7.02
CA LYS A 12 14.89 -1.32 -7.58
C LYS A 12 14.91 -0.95 -9.06
N ALA A 13 14.01 -1.50 -9.88
CA ALA A 13 13.95 -1.16 -11.30
C ALA A 13 13.61 0.32 -11.52
N ALA A 14 12.65 0.87 -10.76
CA ALA A 14 12.30 2.29 -10.85
C ALA A 14 13.48 3.21 -10.49
N LEU A 15 14.24 2.88 -9.43
CA LEU A 15 15.44 3.61 -9.03
C LEU A 15 16.57 3.52 -10.08
N GLU A 16 16.60 2.44 -10.86
CA GLU A 16 17.53 2.26 -11.97
C GLU A 16 17.00 2.82 -13.31
N HIS A 17 15.88 3.56 -13.29
CA HIS A 17 15.20 4.10 -14.47
C HIS A 17 14.80 3.03 -15.50
N ARG A 18 14.47 1.82 -15.04
CA ARG A 18 13.94 0.72 -15.85
C ARG A 18 12.44 0.56 -15.60
N GLU A 19 11.68 0.27 -16.65
CA GLU A 19 10.25 -0.02 -16.53
C GLU A 19 10.04 -1.31 -15.74
N ALA A 20 9.25 -1.23 -14.66
CA ALA A 20 8.84 -2.38 -13.87
C ALA A 20 7.56 -2.99 -14.45
N ASP A 21 7.17 -4.17 -13.98
CA ASP A 21 5.91 -4.83 -14.35
C ASP A 21 4.66 -3.99 -13.99
N ARG A 22 4.78 -3.11 -12.99
CA ARG A 22 3.80 -2.06 -12.62
C ARG A 22 4.43 -1.00 -11.73
N VAL A 23 3.70 0.10 -11.52
CA VAL A 23 4.10 1.19 -10.61
C VAL A 23 4.33 0.64 -9.18
N PRO A 24 5.50 0.88 -8.56
CA PRO A 24 5.73 0.55 -7.15
C PRO A 24 4.93 1.50 -6.25
N PHE A 25 4.46 0.99 -5.11
CA PHE A 25 3.70 1.77 -4.13
C PHE A 25 4.54 2.01 -2.86
N ASP A 26 4.55 3.25 -2.37
CA ASP A 26 4.92 3.56 -0.99
C ASP A 26 3.63 3.70 -0.18
N LEU A 27 3.31 2.67 0.61
CA LEU A 27 2.10 2.59 1.42
C LEU A 27 2.45 2.10 2.81
N GLY A 28 2.42 2.98 3.81
CA GLY A 28 2.65 2.63 5.22
C GLY A 28 4.12 2.51 5.63
N GLY A 29 5.07 2.90 4.79
CA GLY A 29 6.50 2.97 5.17
C GLY A 29 6.79 4.00 6.28
N THR A 30 5.90 5.00 6.44
CA THR A 30 5.92 5.98 7.52
C THR A 30 4.50 6.33 7.94
N VAL A 31 4.35 7.08 9.05
CA VAL A 31 3.04 7.62 9.48
C VAL A 31 2.44 8.64 8.49
N LEU A 32 3.22 9.11 7.51
CA LEU A 32 2.78 10.06 6.49
C LEU A 32 2.54 9.42 5.11
N THR A 33 3.01 8.20 4.89
CA THR A 33 2.83 7.47 3.62
C THR A 33 1.62 6.53 3.68
N GLY A 34 0.65 6.83 4.55
CA GLY A 34 -0.64 6.17 4.63
C GLY A 34 -1.67 6.77 3.67
N MET A 35 -2.94 6.45 3.89
CA MET A 35 -4.05 7.06 3.16
C MET A 35 -5.16 7.49 4.10
N HIS A 36 -5.96 8.47 3.69
CA HIS A 36 -7.10 8.94 4.47
C HIS A 36 -8.01 7.76 4.83
N ARG A 37 -8.48 7.70 6.08
CA ARG A 37 -9.26 6.56 6.64
C ARG A 37 -10.44 6.11 5.78
N VAL A 38 -11.12 7.04 5.10
CA VAL A 38 -12.25 6.71 4.22
C VAL A 38 -11.79 5.99 2.96
N THR A 39 -10.66 6.42 2.39
CA THR A 39 -10.06 5.75 1.23
C THR A 39 -9.54 4.37 1.63
N TYR A 40 -8.94 4.25 2.81
CA TYR A 40 -8.48 2.97 3.34
C TYR A 40 -9.63 1.96 3.49
N ALA A 41 -10.75 2.37 4.09
CA ALA A 41 -11.94 1.51 4.20
C ALA A 41 -12.43 1.00 2.83
N LYS A 42 -12.47 1.89 1.83
CA LYS A 42 -12.89 1.53 0.46
C LYS A 42 -11.91 0.58 -0.22
N LEU A 43 -10.61 0.78 -0.02
CA LEU A 43 -9.59 -0.12 -0.56
C LEU A 43 -9.72 -1.51 0.05
N ARG A 44 -9.88 -1.62 1.38
CA ARG A 44 -10.10 -2.92 2.04
C ARG A 44 -11.31 -3.66 1.46
N ALA A 45 -12.43 -2.97 1.30
CA ALA A 45 -13.63 -3.54 0.69
C ALA A 45 -13.39 -4.00 -0.76
N TYR A 46 -12.68 -3.19 -1.55
CA TYR A 46 -12.32 -3.56 -2.94
C TYR A 46 -11.42 -4.80 -3.00
N LEU A 47 -10.50 -4.97 -2.06
CA LEU A 47 -9.61 -6.13 -1.97
C LEU A 47 -10.27 -7.36 -1.32
N GLY A 48 -11.54 -7.26 -0.88
CA GLY A 48 -12.23 -8.35 -0.17
C GLY A 48 -11.65 -8.65 1.21
N LEU A 49 -10.97 -7.68 1.83
CA LEU A 49 -10.38 -7.81 3.16
C LEU A 49 -11.43 -7.54 4.26
N PRO A 50 -11.28 -8.13 5.46
CA PRO A 50 -12.23 -7.93 6.55
C PRO A 50 -12.41 -6.46 6.93
N GLU A 51 -13.66 -6.10 7.21
CA GLU A 51 -14.01 -4.84 7.85
C GLU A 51 -13.55 -4.83 9.31
N GLY A 52 -13.24 -3.64 9.83
CA GLY A 52 -12.76 -3.49 11.20
C GLY A 52 -12.47 -2.05 11.58
N PRO A 53 -12.13 -1.79 12.85
CA PRO A 53 -11.69 -0.48 13.28
C PRO A 53 -10.42 -0.06 12.53
N ILE A 54 -10.40 1.18 12.05
CA ILE A 54 -9.23 1.76 11.38
C ILE A 54 -8.45 2.56 12.41
N GLU A 55 -7.20 2.18 12.63
CA GLU A 55 -6.27 2.94 13.46
C GLU A 55 -5.82 4.21 12.74
N ILE A 56 -5.92 5.36 13.41
CA ILE A 56 -5.47 6.64 12.88
C ILE A 56 -4.06 6.94 13.40
N CYS A 57 -3.06 6.90 12.53
CA CYS A 57 -1.66 7.16 12.88
C CYS A 57 -1.28 8.65 12.73
N ASN A 58 -2.05 9.42 11.96
CA ASN A 58 -1.92 10.89 11.90
C ASN A 58 -3.31 11.52 12.01
N LEU A 59 -3.58 12.17 13.14
CA LEU A 59 -4.90 12.75 13.43
C LEU A 59 -5.23 13.94 12.53
N THR A 60 -4.26 14.83 12.26
CA THR A 60 -4.46 16.04 11.46
C THR A 60 -4.88 15.72 10.03
N GLN A 61 -4.24 14.71 9.43
CA GLN A 61 -4.52 14.27 8.06
C GLN A 61 -5.55 13.12 8.01
N GLN A 62 -5.97 12.60 9.16
CA GLN A 62 -6.78 11.39 9.31
C GLN A 62 -6.23 10.19 8.52
N LEU A 63 -4.91 10.00 8.55
CA LEU A 63 -4.27 8.88 7.87
C LEU A 63 -4.45 7.60 8.68
N ALA A 64 -4.86 6.55 7.99
CA ALA A 64 -4.92 5.21 8.52
C ALA A 64 -3.52 4.58 8.59
N ARG A 65 -3.29 3.76 9.61
CA ARG A 65 -2.24 2.75 9.56
C ARG A 65 -2.62 1.73 8.48
N ILE A 66 -1.68 1.41 7.59
CA ILE A 66 -1.85 0.35 6.58
C ILE A 66 -1.51 -0.98 7.26
N ASP A 67 -2.40 -1.96 7.12
CA ASP A 67 -2.23 -3.31 7.68
C ASP A 67 -1.48 -4.23 6.69
N ASP A 68 -0.71 -5.19 7.21
CA ASP A 68 0.11 -6.10 6.41
C ASP A 68 -0.72 -6.92 5.41
N ASP A 69 -1.98 -7.24 5.75
CA ASP A 69 -2.90 -7.95 4.85
C ASP A 69 -3.20 -7.18 3.56
N VAL A 70 -3.10 -5.85 3.58
CA VAL A 70 -3.20 -5.01 2.38
C VAL A 70 -1.93 -5.14 1.53
N HIS A 71 -0.75 -5.18 2.14
CA HIS A 71 0.51 -5.37 1.41
C HIS A 71 0.57 -6.75 0.75
N GLU A 72 0.05 -7.78 1.39
CA GLU A 72 -0.01 -9.13 0.81
C GLU A 72 -0.94 -9.24 -0.40
N ARG A 73 -1.93 -8.34 -0.54
CA ARG A 73 -2.89 -8.33 -1.66
C ARG A 73 -2.51 -7.40 -2.81
N LEU A 74 -1.53 -6.52 -2.62
CA LEU A 74 -1.10 -5.54 -3.62
C LEU A 74 0.22 -5.94 -4.30
#